data_AF-A0A535CRF9-F1
#
_entry.id   AF-A0A535CRF9-F1
#
_cell.length_a   1.000
_cell.length_b   1.000
_cell.length_c   1.000
_cell.angle_alpha   90.00
_cell.angle_beta   90.00
_cell.angle_gamma   90.00
#
_symmetry.space_group_name_H-M   'P 1'
#
loop_
_entity.id
_entity.type
_entity.pdbx_description
1 polymer ?
#
loop_
_entity_poly.entity_id
_entity_poly.type
_entity_poly.pdbx_seq_one_letter_code
_entity_poly.pdbx_strand_id
1 'polypeptide(L)'
;MAFLVKSSDQKQIIKPQRHVASVLPGDVATVEAARDVLQGKSKRGILARILPFLGPAFIACVAYIDPGNFATNIQAGAQFGYMLVWVIIASNLMAMLIQTLSAKLGIATGLNLAEMCREQFPRPLVWGMWGLSEFIAMATDLAEFLGAAIGFNLLFHIPLLAAGILTGITTFIILGLERRGFRSLEAVIMALVGVVAASYLIETFLDRPDWGQIAYHSVVPQFGGTESVLLAVGILGATVMPHVIFLHSSLTQHRIKTPDEQQKRRLFRFELLDVIIAMTLAGLVNLFMLVMASATF
;
A
#
# COMPACT_ATOMS: atom_id res chain seq x y z
N MET A 1 -43.59 -14.96 -15.51
CA MET A 1 -44.90 -14.55 -16.09
C MET A 1 -44.81 -13.06 -16.38
N ALA A 2 -45.01 -12.63 -17.64
CA ALA A 2 -45.07 -11.26 -18.20
C ALA A 2 -44.42 -10.09 -17.41
N PHE A 3 -43.54 -9.27 -18.00
CA PHE A 3 -43.87 -8.47 -19.18
C PHE A 3 -42.70 -8.29 -20.16
N LEU A 4 -43.01 -8.47 -21.45
CA LEU A 4 -42.23 -8.03 -22.60
C LEU A 4 -43.10 -7.07 -23.43
N VAL A 5 -42.45 -6.27 -24.29
CA VAL A 5 -43.02 -5.49 -25.41
C VAL A 5 -43.80 -4.20 -25.09
N LYS A 6 -43.12 -3.06 -25.22
CA LYS A 6 -43.45 -2.00 -26.21
C LYS A 6 -42.20 -1.12 -26.42
N SER A 7 -41.38 -1.40 -27.42
CA SER A 7 -41.47 -0.88 -28.79
C SER A 7 -41.38 0.66 -28.88
N SER A 8 -40.16 1.12 -29.17
CA SER A 8 -39.88 2.14 -30.19
C SER A 8 -40.75 3.42 -30.21
N ASP A 9 -40.34 4.46 -29.48
CA ASP A 9 -39.84 5.69 -30.12
C ASP A 9 -39.19 6.66 -29.10
N GLN A 10 -37.86 6.81 -29.13
CA GLN A 10 -37.14 8.01 -28.69
C GLN A 10 -35.66 7.96 -29.08
N LYS A 11 -35.37 8.14 -30.38
CA LYS A 11 -34.04 8.57 -30.82
C LYS A 11 -33.84 10.05 -30.48
N GLN A 12 -33.46 10.39 -29.23
CA GLN A 12 -32.84 11.68 -28.95
C GLN A 12 -32.08 11.74 -27.61
N ILE A 13 -30.90 12.37 -27.64
CA ILE A 13 -30.13 12.85 -26.47
C ILE A 13 -29.47 11.74 -25.61
N ILE A 14 -28.54 10.97 -26.20
CA ILE A 14 -27.39 10.44 -25.44
C ILE A 14 -26.24 11.44 -25.58
N LYS A 15 -26.20 12.45 -24.69
CA LYS A 15 -24.97 13.23 -24.48
C LYS A 15 -23.98 12.36 -23.70
N PRO A 16 -22.70 12.28 -24.08
CA PRO A 16 -21.69 11.66 -23.22
C PRO A 16 -21.49 12.55 -21.99
N GLN A 17 -22.09 12.16 -20.85
CA GLN A 17 -21.75 12.75 -19.56
C GLN A 17 -20.29 12.39 -19.24
N ARG A 18 -19.38 13.31 -19.56
CA ARG A 18 -18.05 13.31 -18.97
C ARG A 18 -18.23 13.52 -17.47
N HIS A 19 -18.11 12.45 -16.68
CA HIS A 19 -17.71 12.58 -15.29
C HIS A 19 -16.28 13.11 -15.26
N VAL A 20 -16.15 14.43 -15.43
CA VAL A 20 -14.96 15.15 -15.00
C VAL A 20 -15.00 15.09 -13.48
N ALA A 21 -14.26 14.15 -12.90
CA ALA A 21 -13.94 14.21 -11.48
C ALA A 21 -13.37 15.60 -11.21
N SER A 22 -13.95 16.31 -10.24
CA SER A 22 -13.55 17.67 -9.91
C SER A 22 -12.16 17.65 -9.29
N VAL A 23 -11.14 17.76 -10.14
CA VAL A 23 -9.73 17.85 -9.77
C VAL A 23 -9.58 18.94 -8.72
N LEU A 24 -9.17 18.57 -7.51
CA LEU A 24 -9.12 19.51 -6.39
C LEU A 24 -7.98 20.51 -6.62
N PRO A 25 -8.03 21.75 -6.10
CA PRO A 25 -7.04 22.77 -6.41
C PRO A 25 -5.58 22.38 -6.12
N GLY A 26 -5.35 21.48 -5.16
CA GLY A 26 -4.01 20.92 -4.87
C GLY A 26 -3.49 19.93 -5.92
N ASP A 27 -4.38 19.21 -6.61
CA ASP A 27 -4.01 18.25 -7.65
C ASP A 27 -3.54 18.98 -8.91
N VAL A 28 -4.19 20.11 -9.26
CA VAL A 28 -3.83 20.92 -10.45
C VAL A 28 -2.37 21.39 -10.38
N ALA A 29 -1.96 21.97 -9.25
CA ALA A 29 -0.59 22.45 -9.05
C ALA A 29 0.44 21.31 -9.06
N THR A 30 0.05 20.11 -8.64
CA THR A 30 0.92 18.92 -8.61
C THR A 30 1.06 18.31 -10.01
N VAL A 31 -0.02 18.28 -10.78
CA VAL A 31 -0.03 17.90 -12.21
C VAL A 31 0.78 18.90 -13.04
N GLU A 32 0.67 20.21 -12.79
CA GLU A 32 1.50 21.22 -13.45
C GLU A 32 2.98 21.10 -13.07
N ALA A 33 3.32 20.92 -11.79
CA ALA A 33 4.70 20.70 -11.36
C ALA A 33 5.31 19.42 -11.97
N ALA A 34 4.54 18.34 -12.04
CA ALA A 34 4.94 17.11 -12.73
C ALA A 34 5.17 17.35 -14.23
N ARG A 35 4.28 18.12 -14.87
CA ARG A 35 4.37 18.49 -16.30
C ARG A 35 5.59 19.36 -16.61
N ASP A 36 5.95 20.29 -15.73
CA ASP A 36 7.14 21.14 -15.85
C ASP A 36 8.46 20.38 -15.66
N VAL A 37 8.46 19.34 -14.81
CA VAL A 37 9.60 18.42 -14.68
C VAL A 37 9.75 17.56 -15.94
N LEU A 38 8.64 17.01 -16.47
CA LEU A 38 8.65 16.22 -17.71
C LEU A 38 9.04 17.03 -18.95
N GLN A 39 8.59 18.28 -19.06
CA GLN A 39 8.96 19.21 -20.13
C GLN A 39 10.40 19.74 -20.00
N GLY A 40 11.15 19.34 -18.97
CA GLY A 40 12.56 19.71 -18.78
C GLY A 40 12.80 21.17 -18.39
N LYS A 41 11.75 21.95 -18.10
CA LYS A 41 11.83 23.39 -17.78
C LYS A 41 12.21 23.67 -16.32
N SER A 42 12.04 22.70 -15.42
CA SER A 42 12.34 22.88 -13.99
C SER A 42 13.84 23.02 -13.71
N LYS A 43 14.29 24.23 -13.34
CA LYS A 43 15.64 24.51 -12.81
C LYS A 43 15.89 24.00 -11.38
N ARG A 44 14.96 23.22 -10.79
CA ARG A 44 15.09 22.69 -9.42
C ARG A 44 15.91 21.39 -9.41
N GLY A 45 16.63 21.16 -8.31
CA GLY A 45 17.49 19.97 -8.12
C GLY A 45 16.71 18.65 -8.07
N ILE A 46 17.44 17.53 -8.15
CA ILE A 46 16.88 16.17 -8.31
C ILE A 46 15.80 15.85 -7.28
N LEU A 47 16.05 16.12 -5.99
CA LEU A 47 15.08 15.93 -4.89
C LEU A 47 13.78 16.72 -5.09
N ALA A 48 13.87 17.99 -5.52
CA ALA A 48 12.72 18.85 -5.78
C ALA A 48 11.99 18.52 -7.10
N ARG A 49 12.57 17.68 -7.96
CA ARG A 49 11.89 17.07 -9.12
C ARG A 49 11.15 15.79 -8.76
N ILE A 50 11.57 15.08 -7.70
CA ILE A 50 10.97 13.84 -7.21
C ILE A 50 9.82 14.13 -6.21
N LEU A 51 9.87 15.27 -5.51
CA LEU A 51 8.84 15.73 -4.56
C LEU A 51 7.37 15.68 -5.03
N PRO A 52 7.03 16.02 -6.29
CA PRO A 52 5.66 15.87 -6.83
C PRO A 52 5.26 14.42 -7.15
N PHE A 53 6.22 13.49 -7.16
CA PHE A 53 6.04 12.09 -7.53
C PHE A 53 5.90 11.16 -6.33
N LEU A 54 6.55 11.45 -5.21
CA LEU A 54 6.61 10.62 -3.99
C LEU A 54 5.25 10.18 -3.40
N GLY A 55 4.18 10.99 -3.52
CA GLY A 55 2.92 10.75 -2.79
C GLY A 55 2.33 9.34 -2.92
N PRO A 56 2.05 8.81 -4.13
CA PRO A 56 1.44 7.49 -4.30
C PRO A 56 2.30 6.30 -3.88
N ALA A 57 3.63 6.35 -4.04
CA ALA A 57 4.50 5.29 -3.56
C ALA A 57 4.64 5.33 -2.03
N PHE A 58 4.58 6.52 -1.42
CA PHE A 58 4.52 6.66 0.03
C PHE A 58 3.16 6.23 0.60
N ILE A 59 2.04 6.55 -0.06
CA ILE A 59 0.72 5.99 0.29
C ILE A 59 0.74 4.46 0.18
N ALA A 60 1.36 3.91 -0.87
CA ALA A 60 1.56 2.47 -0.98
C ALA A 60 2.46 1.92 0.14
N CYS A 61 3.51 2.63 0.57
CA CYS A 61 4.36 2.26 1.72
C CYS A 61 3.56 2.16 3.03
N VAL A 62 2.58 3.02 3.26
CA VAL A 62 1.74 3.00 4.46
C VAL A 62 0.91 1.71 4.53
N ALA A 63 0.43 1.21 3.38
CA ALA A 63 -0.29 -0.06 3.30
C ALA A 63 0.57 -1.31 3.59
N TYR A 64 1.87 -1.15 3.86
CA TYR A 64 2.79 -2.19 4.35
C TYR A 64 3.15 -2.00 5.84
N ILE A 65 2.60 -0.97 6.49
CA ILE A 65 2.81 -0.63 7.91
C ILE A 65 1.44 -0.70 8.59
N ASP A 66 0.76 -1.84 8.37
CA ASP A 66 -0.60 -2.13 8.81
C ASP A 66 -0.63 -3.04 10.05
N PRO A 67 -1.73 -3.05 10.83
CA PRO A 67 -1.84 -3.88 12.04
C PRO A 67 -1.75 -5.40 11.80
N GLY A 68 -2.08 -5.88 10.60
CA GLY A 68 -1.98 -7.31 10.26
C GLY A 68 -0.52 -7.76 10.16
N ASN A 69 0.29 -6.99 9.43
CA ASN A 69 1.73 -7.16 9.34
C ASN A 69 2.41 -6.98 10.71
N PHE A 70 1.91 -6.08 11.56
CA PHE A 70 2.42 -5.92 12.93
C PHE A 70 2.21 -7.16 13.77
N ALA A 71 1.00 -7.72 13.77
CA ALA A 71 0.68 -8.94 14.51
C ALA A 71 1.60 -10.11 14.10
N THR A 72 1.81 -10.31 12.79
CA THR A 72 2.66 -11.40 12.28
C THR A 72 4.14 -11.20 12.59
N ASN A 73 4.69 -9.98 12.46
CA ASN A 73 6.11 -9.73 12.71
C ASN A 73 6.45 -9.77 14.21
N ILE A 74 5.59 -9.24 15.07
CA ILE A 74 5.78 -9.28 16.52
C ILE A 74 5.66 -10.72 17.03
N GLN A 75 4.67 -11.49 16.56
CA GLN A 75 4.53 -12.89 16.92
C GLN A 75 5.72 -13.73 16.44
N ALA A 76 6.23 -13.48 15.22
CA ALA A 76 7.42 -14.13 14.69
C ALA A 76 8.68 -13.84 15.52
N GLY A 77 8.90 -12.58 15.90
CA GLY A 77 10.01 -12.17 16.76
C GLY A 77 9.93 -12.80 18.15
N ALA A 78 8.76 -12.73 18.79
CA ALA A 78 8.57 -13.26 20.16
C ALA A 78 8.63 -14.80 20.25
N GLN A 79 8.31 -15.53 19.18
CA GLN A 79 8.30 -17.01 19.20
C GLN A 79 9.55 -17.66 18.59
N PHE A 80 10.12 -17.06 17.54
CA PHE A 80 11.24 -17.64 16.77
C PHE A 80 12.48 -16.74 16.73
N GLY A 81 12.45 -15.61 17.43
CA GLY A 81 13.54 -14.65 17.48
C GLY A 81 13.96 -14.15 16.09
N TYR A 82 15.27 -14.02 15.89
CA TYR A 82 15.85 -13.62 14.60
C TYR A 82 15.64 -14.63 13.45
N MET A 83 15.17 -15.86 13.72
CA MET A 83 15.12 -16.94 12.74
C MET A 83 14.28 -16.62 11.48
N LEU A 84 13.26 -15.78 11.61
CA LEU A 84 12.35 -15.39 10.52
C LEU A 84 12.73 -14.07 9.83
N VAL A 85 13.86 -13.45 10.18
CA VAL A 85 14.34 -12.20 9.57
C VAL A 85 14.52 -12.34 8.04
N TRP A 86 15.12 -13.43 7.57
CA TRP A 86 15.27 -13.69 6.13
C TRP A 86 13.91 -13.76 5.40
N VAL A 87 12.82 -14.17 6.07
CA VAL A 87 11.48 -14.23 5.47
C VAL A 87 10.93 -12.82 5.24
N ILE A 88 11.13 -11.89 6.17
CA ILE A 88 10.78 -10.47 5.97
C ILE A 88 11.55 -9.91 4.77
N ILE A 89 12.86 -10.15 4.70
CA ILE A 89 13.71 -9.65 3.60
C ILE A 89 13.28 -10.26 2.25
N ALA A 90 13.04 -11.57 2.19
CA ALA A 90 12.59 -12.25 0.99
C ALA A 90 11.18 -11.80 0.54
N SER A 91 10.26 -11.62 1.50
CA SER A 91 8.90 -11.13 1.22
C SER A 91 8.90 -9.69 0.74
N ASN A 92 9.74 -8.84 1.33
CA ASN A 92 9.90 -7.45 0.90
C ASN A 92 10.53 -7.36 -0.51
N LEU A 93 11.54 -8.19 -0.82
CA LEU A 93 12.11 -8.29 -2.16
C LEU A 93 11.09 -8.77 -3.20
N MET A 94 10.24 -9.74 -2.84
CA MET A 94 9.15 -10.22 -3.67
C MET A 94 8.11 -9.11 -3.90
N ALA A 95 7.77 -8.34 -2.87
CA ALA A 95 6.90 -7.17 -2.99
C ALA A 95 7.50 -6.09 -3.90
N MET A 96 8.79 -5.75 -3.77
CA MET A 96 9.46 -4.83 -4.70
C MET A 96 9.33 -5.28 -6.16
N LEU A 97 9.54 -6.58 -6.43
CA LEU A 97 9.40 -7.15 -7.77
C LEU A 97 7.97 -7.07 -8.29
N ILE A 98 6.98 -7.46 -7.47
CA ILE A 98 5.56 -7.44 -7.84
C ILE A 98 5.06 -6.00 -8.08
N GLN A 99 5.42 -5.05 -7.21
CA GLN A 99 5.05 -3.64 -7.37
C GLN A 99 5.71 -3.04 -8.63
N THR A 100 6.99 -3.34 -8.88
CA THR A 100 7.69 -2.91 -10.11
C THR A 100 7.02 -3.46 -11.37
N LEU A 101 6.55 -4.71 -11.36
CA LEU A 101 5.80 -5.31 -12.47
C LEU A 101 4.41 -4.66 -12.65
N SER A 102 3.74 -4.31 -11.54
CA SER A 102 2.42 -3.67 -11.54
C SER A 102 2.47 -2.25 -12.08
N ALA A 103 3.46 -1.46 -11.65
CA ALA A 103 3.77 -0.15 -12.22
C ALA A 103 4.14 -0.26 -13.71
N LYS A 104 4.97 -1.25 -14.08
CA LYS A 104 5.34 -1.50 -15.49
C LYS A 104 4.12 -1.81 -16.35
N LEU A 105 3.17 -2.59 -15.85
CA LEU A 105 1.91 -2.88 -16.55
C LEU A 105 1.13 -1.59 -16.80
N GLY A 106 0.79 -0.85 -15.74
CA GLY A 106 0.00 0.39 -15.82
C GLY A 106 0.60 1.44 -16.77
N ILE A 107 1.94 1.59 -16.76
CA ILE A 107 2.67 2.53 -17.63
C ILE A 107 2.75 2.04 -19.09
N ALA A 108 2.87 0.72 -19.32
CA ALA A 108 3.04 0.16 -20.66
C ALA A 108 1.71 0.03 -21.42
N THR A 109 0.67 -0.49 -20.78
CA THR A 109 -0.64 -0.74 -21.41
C THR A 109 -1.59 0.45 -21.29
N GLY A 110 -1.46 1.28 -20.24
CA GLY A 110 -2.46 2.28 -19.90
C GLY A 110 -3.77 1.67 -19.36
N LEU A 111 -3.74 0.40 -18.94
CA LEU A 111 -4.83 -0.35 -18.30
C LEU A 111 -4.37 -0.79 -16.90
N ASN A 112 -5.29 -0.81 -15.93
CA ASN A 112 -4.99 -1.40 -14.63
C ASN A 112 -5.03 -2.94 -14.71
N LEU A 113 -4.49 -3.61 -13.68
CA LEU A 113 -4.38 -5.08 -13.67
C LEU A 113 -5.76 -5.77 -13.75
N ALA A 114 -6.81 -5.20 -13.15
CA ALA A 114 -8.16 -5.77 -13.20
C ALA A 114 -8.81 -5.62 -14.60
N GLU A 115 -8.58 -4.49 -15.28
CA GLU A 115 -8.95 -4.28 -16.68
C GLU A 115 -8.24 -5.29 -17.59
N MET A 116 -6.92 -5.46 -17.43
CA MET A 116 -6.15 -6.41 -18.23
C MET A 116 -6.63 -7.86 -18.03
N CYS A 117 -6.88 -8.26 -16.78
CA CYS A 117 -7.47 -9.57 -16.47
C CYS A 117 -8.86 -9.73 -17.09
N ARG A 118 -9.69 -8.67 -17.11
CA ARG A 118 -11.03 -8.70 -17.73
C ARG A 118 -10.98 -8.84 -19.25
N GLU A 119 -9.94 -8.34 -19.90
CA GLU A 119 -9.73 -8.49 -21.35
C GLU A 119 -9.15 -9.86 -21.73
N GLN A 120 -8.27 -10.44 -20.90
CA GLN A 120 -7.59 -11.71 -21.21
C GLN A 120 -8.34 -12.97 -20.74
N PHE A 121 -9.13 -12.91 -19.67
CA PHE A 121 -9.74 -14.09 -19.06
C PHE A 121 -11.24 -14.25 -19.35
N PRO A 122 -11.76 -15.49 -19.38
CA PRO A 122 -13.19 -15.74 -19.58
C PRO A 122 -14.00 -15.21 -18.38
N ARG A 123 -15.17 -14.64 -18.66
CA ARG A 123 -16.08 -14.02 -17.68
C ARG A 123 -16.24 -14.76 -16.33
N PRO A 124 -16.46 -16.09 -16.25
CA PRO A 124 -16.59 -16.76 -14.95
C PRO A 124 -15.34 -16.65 -14.08
N LEU A 125 -14.13 -16.68 -14.66
CA LEU A 125 -12.89 -16.52 -13.91
C LEU A 125 -12.74 -15.09 -13.39
N VAL A 126 -13.11 -14.09 -14.20
CA VAL A 126 -13.10 -12.67 -13.81
C VAL A 126 -14.01 -12.42 -12.60
N TRP A 127 -15.21 -13.02 -12.57
CA TRP A 127 -16.11 -12.93 -11.41
C TRP A 127 -15.54 -13.64 -10.16
N GLY A 128 -14.87 -14.78 -10.33
CA GLY A 128 -14.17 -15.46 -9.22
C GLY A 128 -13.02 -14.63 -8.66
N MET A 129 -12.19 -14.05 -9.52
CA MET A 129 -11.09 -13.16 -9.12
C MET A 129 -11.60 -11.89 -8.43
N TRP A 130 -12.71 -11.31 -8.91
CA TRP A 130 -13.36 -10.16 -8.28
C TRP A 130 -13.86 -10.52 -6.87
N GLY A 131 -14.62 -11.62 -6.73
CA GLY A 131 -15.13 -12.05 -5.42
C GLY A 131 -14.02 -12.37 -4.41
N LEU A 132 -12.92 -12.98 -4.86
CA LEU A 132 -11.74 -13.21 -4.02
C LEU A 132 -11.05 -11.89 -3.61
N SER A 133 -10.92 -10.94 -4.53
CA SER A 133 -10.29 -9.64 -4.25
C SER A 133 -11.12 -8.81 -3.26
N GLU A 134 -12.44 -8.82 -3.41
CA GLU A 134 -13.39 -8.17 -2.50
C GLU A 134 -13.32 -8.80 -1.10
N PHE A 135 -13.27 -10.14 -1.01
CA PHE A 135 -13.13 -10.85 0.25
C PHE A 135 -11.82 -10.51 0.97
N ILE A 136 -10.71 -10.42 0.23
CA ILE A 136 -9.41 -10.03 0.78
C ILE A 136 -9.42 -8.57 1.25
N ALA A 137 -10.06 -7.66 0.50
CA ALA A 137 -10.20 -6.26 0.92
C ALA A 137 -11.03 -6.12 2.21
N MET A 138 -12.16 -6.82 2.32
CA MET A 138 -12.95 -6.87 3.56
C MET A 138 -12.18 -7.47 4.74
N ALA A 139 -11.32 -8.48 4.49
CA ALA A 139 -10.48 -9.07 5.52
C ALA A 139 -9.39 -8.10 6.03
N THR A 140 -8.81 -7.28 5.15
CA THR A 140 -7.86 -6.21 5.55
C THR A 140 -8.56 -5.12 6.35
N ASP A 141 -9.70 -4.60 5.88
CA ASP A 141 -10.49 -3.56 6.58
C ASP A 141 -10.89 -4.02 7.99
N LEU A 142 -11.26 -5.30 8.16
CA LEU A 142 -11.52 -5.90 9.47
C LEU A 142 -10.26 -5.94 10.37
N ALA A 143 -9.08 -6.22 9.82
CA ALA A 143 -7.83 -6.24 10.57
C ALA A 143 -7.39 -4.82 10.99
N GLU A 144 -7.54 -3.83 10.11
CA GLU A 144 -7.28 -2.42 10.42
C GLU A 144 -8.24 -1.90 11.50
N PHE A 145 -9.55 -2.18 11.36
CA PHE A 145 -10.56 -1.81 12.35
C PHE A 145 -10.29 -2.45 13.72
N LEU A 146 -9.94 -3.74 13.75
CA LEU A 146 -9.58 -4.44 14.99
C LEU A 146 -8.31 -3.86 15.62
N GLY A 147 -7.28 -3.59 14.82
CA GLY A 147 -6.04 -2.97 15.28
C GLY A 147 -6.25 -1.59 15.90
N ALA A 148 -7.05 -0.74 15.26
CA ALA A 148 -7.40 0.58 15.79
C ALA A 148 -8.27 0.49 17.07
N ALA A 149 -9.23 -0.44 17.12
CA ALA A 149 -10.04 -0.66 18.33
C ALA A 149 -9.20 -1.18 19.51
N ILE A 150 -8.22 -2.08 19.27
CA ILE A 150 -7.26 -2.52 20.28
C ILE A 150 -6.35 -1.36 20.70
N GLY A 151 -5.87 -0.54 19.76
CA GLY A 151 -5.07 0.65 20.05
C GLY A 151 -5.80 1.64 20.97
N PHE A 152 -7.07 1.94 20.71
CA PHE A 152 -7.88 2.78 21.60
C PHE A 152 -8.20 2.12 22.95
N ASN A 153 -8.41 0.80 22.99
CA ASN A 153 -8.57 0.05 24.23
C ASN A 153 -7.32 0.14 25.11
N LEU A 154 -6.12 -0.02 24.54
CA LEU A 154 -4.85 0.07 25.27
C LEU A 154 -4.52 1.51 25.69
N LEU A 155 -4.78 2.50 24.83
CA LEU A 155 -4.45 3.90 25.12
C LEU A 155 -5.39 4.50 26.19
N PHE A 156 -6.70 4.33 26.04
CA PHE A 156 -7.70 4.96 26.92
C PHE A 156 -8.27 4.02 28.00
N HIS A 157 -7.87 2.75 28.02
CA HIS A 157 -8.35 1.73 28.97
C HIS A 157 -9.89 1.54 28.95
N ILE A 158 -10.52 1.86 27.81
CA ILE A 158 -11.97 1.75 27.58
C ILE A 158 -12.36 0.36 27.04
N PRO A 159 -13.57 -0.16 27.33
CA PRO A 159 -13.99 -1.49 26.85
C PRO A 159 -14.01 -1.56 25.31
N LEU A 160 -13.69 -2.73 24.76
CA LEU A 160 -13.48 -2.95 23.32
C LEU A 160 -14.68 -2.49 22.44
N LEU A 161 -15.92 -2.64 22.93
CA LEU A 161 -17.11 -2.13 22.22
C LEU A 161 -17.12 -0.61 22.10
N ALA A 162 -16.74 0.12 23.15
CA ALA A 162 -16.61 1.58 23.11
C ALA A 162 -15.44 2.01 22.23
N ALA A 163 -14.33 1.26 22.27
CA ALA A 163 -13.18 1.50 21.39
C ALA A 163 -13.51 1.26 19.90
N GLY A 164 -14.31 0.24 19.57
CA GLY A 164 -14.79 0.00 18.20
C GLY A 164 -15.74 1.09 17.69
N ILE A 165 -16.65 1.59 18.55
CA ILE A 165 -17.50 2.75 18.22
C ILE A 165 -16.64 4.00 17.99
N LEU A 166 -15.66 4.26 18.86
CA LEU A 166 -14.71 5.36 18.71
C LEU A 166 -13.90 5.24 17.40
N THR A 167 -13.45 4.03 17.06
CA THR A 167 -12.78 3.74 15.79
C THR A 167 -13.65 4.12 14.60
N GLY A 168 -14.90 3.65 14.56
CA GLY A 168 -15.84 4.00 13.48
C GLY A 168 -16.05 5.51 13.35
N ILE A 169 -16.22 6.21 14.48
CA ILE A 169 -16.33 7.69 14.51
C ILE A 169 -15.06 8.35 13.96
N THR A 170 -13.88 7.91 14.38
CA THR A 170 -12.59 8.40 13.88
C THR A 170 -12.44 8.17 12.38
N THR A 171 -12.78 6.99 11.87
CA THR A 171 -12.77 6.68 10.43
C THR A 171 -13.70 7.60 9.65
N PHE A 172 -14.93 7.85 10.13
CA PHE A 172 -15.84 8.81 9.50
C PHE A 172 -15.31 10.26 9.53
N ILE A 173 -14.57 10.66 10.57
CA ILE A 173 -13.92 11.98 10.65
C ILE A 173 -12.78 12.09 9.62
N ILE A 174 -11.95 11.05 9.49
CA ILE A 174 -10.85 11.00 8.50
C ILE A 174 -11.42 11.02 7.07
N LEU A 175 -12.45 10.23 6.79
CA LEU A 175 -13.15 10.22 5.49
C LEU A 175 -13.85 11.57 5.21
N GLY A 176 -14.35 12.24 6.25
CA GLY A 176 -14.86 13.61 6.15
C GLY A 176 -13.77 14.64 5.83
N LEU A 177 -12.54 14.41 6.29
CA LEU A 177 -11.38 15.27 6.04
C LEU A 177 -10.85 15.14 4.59
N GLU A 178 -11.02 13.99 3.95
CA GLU A 178 -10.68 13.77 2.53
C GLU A 178 -11.30 14.84 1.62
N ARG A 179 -12.52 15.30 1.93
CA ARG A 179 -13.22 16.39 1.22
C ARG A 179 -12.47 17.73 1.22
N ARG A 180 -11.45 17.93 2.08
CA ARG A 180 -10.59 19.12 2.12
C ARG A 180 -9.29 18.96 1.30
N GLY A 181 -9.02 17.79 0.72
CA GLY A 181 -7.94 17.57 -0.24
C GLY A 181 -6.86 16.58 0.21
N PHE A 182 -6.45 15.72 -0.72
CA PHE A 182 -5.50 14.61 -0.51
C PHE A 182 -4.23 14.98 0.24
N ARG A 183 -3.62 16.14 -0.08
CA ARG A 183 -2.33 16.55 0.49
C ARG A 183 -2.35 16.78 2.01
N SER A 184 -3.50 17.16 2.57
CA SER A 184 -3.65 17.31 4.03
C SER A 184 -3.73 15.94 4.72
N LEU A 185 -4.40 14.98 4.08
CA LEU A 185 -4.54 13.60 4.55
C LEU A 185 -3.19 12.86 4.47
N GLU A 186 -2.47 13.00 3.35
CA GLU A 186 -1.11 12.46 3.17
C GLU A 186 -0.13 12.95 4.24
N ALA A 187 -0.16 14.24 4.57
CA ALA A 187 0.71 14.82 5.61
C ALA A 187 0.39 14.29 7.02
N VAL A 188 -0.89 14.09 7.35
CA VAL A 188 -1.31 13.49 8.64
C VAL A 188 -0.86 12.03 8.73
N ILE A 189 -1.07 11.24 7.66
CA ILE A 189 -0.65 9.84 7.62
C ILE A 189 0.87 9.71 7.73
N MET A 190 1.64 10.53 6.99
CA MET A 190 3.11 10.54 7.11
C MET A 190 3.60 10.92 8.52
N ALA A 191 2.90 11.83 9.21
CA ALA A 191 3.24 12.16 10.60
C ALA A 191 2.99 10.97 11.54
N LEU A 192 1.84 10.28 11.41
CA LEU A 192 1.50 9.10 12.22
C LEU A 192 2.48 7.94 11.98
N VAL A 193 2.74 7.59 10.72
CA VAL A 193 3.67 6.52 10.35
C VAL A 193 5.11 6.87 10.72
N GLY A 194 5.50 8.14 10.60
CA GLY A 194 6.79 8.63 11.06
C GLY A 194 7.00 8.48 12.57
N VAL A 195 5.95 8.71 13.38
CA VAL A 195 5.97 8.45 14.83
C VAL A 195 6.12 6.97 15.12
N VAL A 196 5.33 6.10 14.48
CA VAL A 196 5.41 4.63 14.69
C VAL A 196 6.78 4.08 14.32
N ALA A 197 7.32 4.47 13.15
CA ALA A 197 8.64 4.07 12.71
C ALA A 197 9.76 4.58 13.65
N ALA A 198 9.63 5.81 14.15
CA ALA A 198 10.58 6.36 15.11
C ALA A 198 10.54 5.62 16.46
N SER A 199 9.36 5.25 16.97
CA SER A 199 9.24 4.48 18.22
C SER A 199 9.97 3.13 18.12
N TYR A 200 9.65 2.31 17.12
CA TYR A 200 10.30 1.00 16.95
C TYR A 200 11.81 1.12 16.71
N LEU A 201 12.26 2.17 16.01
CA LEU A 201 13.68 2.44 15.81
C LEU A 201 14.39 2.74 17.14
N ILE A 202 13.78 3.61 17.98
CA ILE A 202 14.32 4.00 19.28
C ILE A 202 14.35 2.80 20.23
N GLU A 203 13.26 2.03 20.31
CA GLU A 203 13.19 0.78 21.10
C GLU A 203 14.28 -0.21 20.68
N THR A 204 14.43 -0.46 19.37
CA THR A 204 15.50 -1.32 18.84
C THR A 204 16.91 -0.83 19.22
N PHE A 205 17.16 0.48 19.27
CA PHE A 205 18.45 1.02 19.70
C PHE A 205 18.67 0.91 21.22
N LEU A 206 17.60 0.94 22.03
CA LEU A 206 17.65 0.78 23.48
C LEU A 206 17.94 -0.68 23.88
N ASP A 207 17.31 -1.64 23.19
CA ASP A 207 17.44 -3.08 23.49
C ASP A 207 18.82 -3.67 23.15
N ARG A 208 19.65 -2.94 22.38
CA ARG A 208 21.01 -3.34 21.96
C ARG A 208 21.07 -4.76 21.37
N PRO A 209 20.32 -5.05 20.30
CA PRO A 209 20.29 -6.38 19.70
C PRO A 209 21.66 -6.80 19.15
N ASP A 210 21.89 -8.11 19.08
CA ASP A 210 23.09 -8.67 18.46
C ASP A 210 22.99 -8.57 16.93
N TRP A 211 23.53 -7.48 16.40
CA TRP A 211 23.64 -7.22 14.97
C TRP A 211 24.36 -8.32 14.20
N GLY A 212 25.23 -9.11 14.85
CA GLY A 212 25.88 -10.28 14.25
C GLY A 212 24.90 -11.42 14.01
N GLN A 213 24.05 -11.72 14.98
CA GLN A 213 22.97 -12.71 14.82
C GLN A 213 21.91 -12.25 13.82
N ILE A 214 21.51 -10.97 13.85
CA ILE A 214 20.59 -10.41 12.85
C ILE A 214 21.16 -10.58 11.44
N ALA A 215 22.43 -10.21 11.21
CA ALA A 215 23.06 -10.33 9.90
C ALA A 215 23.18 -11.79 9.44
N TYR A 216 23.45 -12.73 10.35
CA TYR A 216 23.49 -14.15 10.05
C TYR A 216 22.12 -14.71 9.66
N HIS A 217 21.10 -14.49 10.50
CA HIS A 217 19.73 -14.95 10.23
C HIS A 217 18.98 -14.15 9.15
N SER A 218 19.56 -13.04 8.67
CA SER A 218 19.11 -12.35 7.44
C SER A 218 19.46 -13.12 6.16
N VAL A 219 20.51 -13.94 6.19
CA VAL A 219 21.09 -14.58 5.00
C VAL A 219 20.93 -16.09 5.02
N VAL A 220 20.90 -16.71 6.21
CA VAL A 220 20.77 -18.17 6.37
C VAL A 220 19.31 -18.56 6.59
N PRO A 221 18.63 -19.18 5.60
CA PRO A 221 17.25 -19.60 5.76
C PRO A 221 17.15 -20.78 6.73
N GLN A 222 16.38 -20.61 7.78
CA GLN A 222 16.10 -21.65 8.78
C GLN A 222 14.60 -21.66 9.12
N PHE A 223 14.07 -22.83 9.46
CA PHE A 223 12.70 -23.02 9.93
C PHE A 223 12.67 -23.88 11.21
N GLY A 224 12.00 -23.39 12.24
CA GLY A 224 11.79 -24.06 13.53
C GLY A 224 10.51 -24.90 13.55
N GLY A 225 10.36 -25.84 12.62
CA GLY A 225 9.16 -26.69 12.53
C GLY A 225 7.91 -25.99 11.96
N THR A 226 6.75 -26.65 12.06
CA THR A 226 5.53 -26.28 11.32
C THR A 226 5.00 -24.89 11.64
N GLU A 227 5.06 -24.45 12.91
CA GLU A 227 4.57 -23.12 13.31
C GLU A 227 5.40 -21.98 12.69
N SER A 228 6.72 -22.14 12.59
CA SER A 228 7.57 -21.17 11.90
C SER A 228 7.22 -21.03 10.41
N VAL A 229 6.76 -22.12 9.77
CA VAL A 229 6.31 -22.09 8.36
C VAL A 229 4.95 -21.40 8.24
N LEU A 230 4.04 -21.61 9.19
CA LEU A 230 2.76 -20.89 9.23
C LEU A 230 2.96 -19.38 9.42
N LEU A 231 3.84 -18.96 10.32
CA LEU A 231 4.19 -17.55 10.48
C LEU A 231 4.93 -17.00 9.25
N ALA A 232 5.83 -17.77 8.63
CA ALA A 232 6.49 -17.34 7.40
C ALA A 232 5.50 -17.11 6.24
N VAL A 233 4.50 -17.98 6.09
CA VAL A 233 3.38 -17.79 5.14
C VAL A 233 2.52 -16.59 5.53
N GLY A 234 2.30 -16.35 6.83
CA GLY A 234 1.63 -15.16 7.35
C GLY A 234 2.34 -13.85 6.99
N ILE A 235 3.65 -13.75 7.27
CA ILE A 235 4.50 -12.61 6.90
C ILE A 235 4.45 -12.35 5.40
N LEU A 236 4.58 -13.41 4.59
CA LEU A 236 4.53 -13.30 3.12
C LEU A 236 3.16 -12.81 2.65
N GLY A 237 2.07 -13.34 3.21
CA GLY A 237 0.70 -12.93 2.88
C GLY A 237 0.36 -11.50 3.29
N ALA A 238 0.81 -11.06 4.47
CA ALA A 238 0.67 -9.68 4.95
C ALA A 238 1.50 -8.71 4.10
N THR A 239 2.71 -9.12 3.68
CA THR A 239 3.58 -8.28 2.83
C THR A 239 3.09 -8.22 1.37
N VAL A 240 2.63 -9.32 0.79
CA VAL A 240 2.23 -9.40 -0.64
C VAL A 240 0.71 -9.26 -0.77
N MET A 241 0.20 -8.08 -0.45
CA MET A 241 -1.23 -7.82 -0.35
C MET A 241 -1.91 -7.55 -1.71
N PRO A 242 -2.81 -8.43 -2.21
CA PRO A 242 -3.30 -8.36 -3.59
C PRO A 242 -4.03 -7.08 -3.99
N HIS A 243 -4.80 -6.47 -3.09
CA HIS A 243 -5.53 -5.24 -3.42
C HIS A 243 -4.58 -4.05 -3.65
N VAL A 244 -3.40 -4.03 -2.99
CA VAL A 244 -2.38 -2.98 -3.19
C VAL A 244 -1.74 -3.10 -4.58
N ILE A 245 -1.59 -4.33 -5.11
CA ILE A 245 -1.14 -4.59 -6.49
C ILE A 245 -2.10 -3.95 -7.50
N PHE A 246 -3.41 -4.16 -7.33
CA PHE A 246 -4.43 -3.55 -8.17
C PHE A 246 -4.43 -2.01 -8.04
N LEU A 247 -4.39 -1.50 -6.80
CA LEU A 247 -4.36 -0.06 -6.51
C LEU A 247 -3.13 0.63 -7.14
N HIS A 248 -1.94 0.07 -6.98
CA HIS A 248 -0.71 0.64 -7.56
C HIS A 248 -0.79 0.70 -9.09
N SER A 249 -1.36 -0.34 -9.73
CA SER A 249 -1.58 -0.34 -11.19
C SER A 249 -2.58 0.73 -11.67
N SER A 250 -3.60 1.07 -10.86
CA SER A 250 -4.59 2.10 -11.22
C SER A 250 -4.10 3.54 -10.95
N LEU A 251 -3.32 3.74 -9.89
CA LEU A 251 -2.68 5.03 -9.58
C LEU A 251 -1.64 5.41 -10.63
N THR A 252 -0.85 4.45 -11.11
CA THR A 252 0.15 4.66 -12.19
C THR A 252 -0.49 4.88 -13.57
N GLN A 253 -1.66 4.28 -13.84
CA GLN A 253 -2.41 4.41 -15.10
C GLN A 253 -2.76 5.86 -15.48
N HIS A 254 -3.18 6.66 -14.49
CA HIS A 254 -3.71 8.01 -14.72
C HIS A 254 -2.69 9.12 -14.46
N ARG A 255 -1.54 8.79 -13.84
CA ARG A 255 -0.55 9.77 -13.36
C ARG A 255 -0.08 10.73 -14.44
N ILE A 256 0.33 10.20 -15.60
CA ILE A 256 0.88 10.99 -16.72
C ILE A 256 0.65 10.26 -18.07
N LYS A 257 -0.26 10.77 -18.91
CA LYS A 257 -0.40 10.27 -20.30
C LYS A 257 0.69 10.87 -21.21
N THR A 258 1.84 10.20 -21.31
CA THR A 258 2.89 10.53 -22.30
C THR A 258 2.78 9.66 -23.55
N PRO A 259 2.57 10.23 -24.76
CA PRO A 259 2.51 9.48 -26.01
C PRO A 259 3.86 8.88 -26.46
N ASP A 260 4.97 9.39 -25.94
CA ASP A 260 6.33 9.06 -26.40
C ASP A 260 7.00 7.95 -25.55
N GLU A 261 7.55 6.95 -26.24
CA GLU A 261 8.24 5.81 -25.63
C GLU A 261 9.49 6.19 -24.83
N GLN A 262 10.21 7.25 -25.22
CA GLN A 262 11.34 7.73 -24.40
C GLN A 262 10.89 8.33 -23.07
N GLN A 263 9.74 9.00 -23.06
CA GLN A 263 9.14 9.57 -21.85
C GLN A 263 8.60 8.47 -20.93
N LYS A 264 7.91 7.45 -21.46
CA LYS A 264 7.50 6.26 -20.68
C LYS A 264 8.69 5.57 -19.99
N ARG A 265 9.81 5.38 -20.71
CA ARG A 265 11.03 4.78 -20.14
C ARG A 265 11.66 5.64 -19.04
N ARG A 266 11.57 6.98 -19.12
CA ARG A 266 12.01 7.87 -18.04
C ARG A 266 11.08 7.81 -16.84
N LEU A 267 9.76 7.84 -17.07
CA LEU A 267 8.75 7.71 -16.01
C LEU A 267 8.93 6.40 -15.23
N PHE A 268 9.05 5.26 -15.92
CA PHE A 268 9.28 3.96 -15.29
C PHE A 268 10.56 3.93 -14.43
N ARG A 269 11.63 4.64 -14.80
CA ARG A 269 12.84 4.73 -13.95
C ARG A 269 12.62 5.55 -12.68
N PHE A 270 11.77 6.57 -12.71
CA PHE A 270 11.41 7.32 -11.51
C PHE A 270 10.51 6.48 -10.59
N GLU A 271 9.47 5.86 -11.14
CA GLU A 271 8.56 4.98 -10.39
C GLU A 271 9.30 3.77 -9.78
N LEU A 272 10.26 3.17 -10.50
CA LEU A 272 11.10 2.09 -9.97
C LEU A 272 11.96 2.56 -8.78
N LEU A 273 12.55 3.76 -8.86
CA LEU A 273 13.32 4.35 -7.76
C LEU A 273 12.41 4.68 -6.57
N ASP A 274 11.19 5.13 -6.82
CA ASP A 274 10.17 5.43 -5.80
C ASP A 274 9.73 4.14 -5.06
N VAL A 275 9.40 3.08 -5.81
CA VAL A 275 9.09 1.75 -5.26
C VAL A 275 10.24 1.19 -4.44
N ILE A 276 11.50 1.28 -4.90
CA ILE A 276 12.65 0.81 -4.11
C ILE A 276 12.77 1.58 -2.80
N ILE A 277 12.68 2.93 -2.81
CA ILE A 277 12.79 3.73 -1.58
C ILE A 277 11.66 3.41 -0.61
N ALA A 278 10.42 3.40 -1.10
CA ALA A 278 9.22 3.10 -0.31
C ALA A 278 9.29 1.70 0.33
N MET A 279 9.52 0.67 -0.48
CA MET A 279 9.55 -0.72 0.01
C MET A 279 10.76 -0.97 0.93
N THR A 280 11.91 -0.33 0.70
CA THR A 280 13.07 -0.41 1.61
C THR A 280 12.72 0.20 2.97
N LEU A 281 12.03 1.33 3.00
CA LEU A 281 11.59 1.97 4.25
C LEU A 281 10.60 1.06 5.02
N ALA A 282 9.57 0.52 4.34
CA ALA A 282 8.66 -0.45 4.94
C ALA A 282 9.38 -1.71 5.46
N GLY A 283 10.32 -2.24 4.67
CA GLY A 283 11.12 -3.41 5.03
C GLY A 283 11.99 -3.18 6.26
N LEU A 284 12.58 -1.99 6.41
CA LEU A 284 13.31 -1.59 7.61
C LEU A 284 12.40 -1.49 8.83
N VAL A 285 11.20 -0.91 8.71
CA VAL A 285 10.24 -0.84 9.82
C VAL A 285 9.82 -2.25 10.28
N ASN A 286 9.49 -3.15 9.35
CA ASN A 286 9.15 -4.54 9.65
C ASN A 286 10.33 -5.30 10.28
N LEU A 287 11.56 -5.05 9.82
CA LEU A 287 12.78 -5.63 10.39
C LEU A 287 12.99 -5.16 11.84
N PHE A 288 12.93 -3.85 12.10
CA PHE A 288 13.07 -3.31 13.46
C PHE A 288 11.98 -3.82 14.40
N MET A 289 10.75 -3.97 13.90
CA MET A 289 9.64 -4.51 14.69
C MET A 289 9.86 -5.96 15.13
N LEU A 290 10.31 -6.85 14.22
CA LEU A 290 10.64 -8.23 14.58
C LEU A 290 11.86 -8.28 15.51
N VAL A 291 12.88 -7.46 15.26
CA VAL A 291 14.09 -7.38 16.10
C VAL A 291 13.76 -6.92 17.52
N MET A 292 12.96 -5.87 17.70
CA MET A 292 12.48 -5.42 19.01
C MET A 292 11.68 -6.54 19.69
N ALA A 293 10.73 -7.16 18.98
CA ALA A 293 9.94 -8.26 19.55
C ALA A 293 10.81 -9.47 19.96
N SER A 294 11.91 -9.74 19.26
CA SER A 294 12.90 -10.78 19.60
C SER A 294 13.84 -10.40 20.75
N ALA A 295 13.90 -9.14 21.15
CA ALA A 295 14.78 -8.64 22.21
C ALA A 295 14.02 -8.31 23.50
N THR A 296 12.75 -7.92 23.38
CA THR A 296 11.85 -7.58 24.49
C THR A 296 11.11 -8.80 25.09
N PHE A 297 10.84 -9.84 24.30
CA PHE A 297 10.12 -11.06 24.73
C PHE A 297 11.03 -12.30 24.84
#